data_AF-A0A1R4INS2-F1
#
_entry.id   AF-A0A1R4INS2-F1
#
_cell.length_a   1.000
_cell.length_b   1.000
_cell.length_c   1.000
_cell.angle_alpha   90.00
_cell.angle_beta   90.00
_cell.angle_gamma   90.00
#
_symmetry.space_group_name_H-M   'P 1'
#
loop_
_entity.id
_entity.type
_entity.pdbx_description
1 polymer ?
#
loop_
_entity_poly.entity_id
_entity_poly.type
_entity_poly.pdbx_seq_one_letter_code
_entity_poly.pdbx_strand_id
1 'polypeptide(L)'
;MTMRRLGELLGVEAMSLYRHVKNKQDVLDGMASLLVAGMQPAVAASEASWQQVVFQFARAYRRLIVEHPAVFMAQAGRALVLDENQTALHRIIDTLTAAGFSRGDAMDIYLAGTSYARGFALTDLAHAQTATPLDGFDTDRAFERGLDVLAAGFEQVRMSRHPVE
;
A
#
# COMPACT_ATOMS: atom_id res chain seq x y z
N MET A 1 8.58 -13.38 -16.27
CA MET A 1 7.50 -13.14 -17.27
C MET A 1 7.99 -12.24 -18.40
N THR A 2 7.69 -12.58 -19.66
CA THR A 2 7.96 -11.77 -20.87
C THR A 2 6.65 -11.37 -21.56
N MET A 3 6.65 -10.34 -22.41
CA MET A 3 5.45 -9.92 -23.15
C MET A 3 4.92 -11.01 -24.09
N ARG A 4 5.82 -11.80 -24.68
CA ARG A 4 5.46 -12.97 -25.49
C ARG A 4 4.71 -14.02 -24.68
N ARG A 5 5.24 -14.37 -23.49
CA ARG A 5 4.59 -15.33 -22.60
C ARG A 5 3.24 -14.83 -22.10
N LEU A 6 3.10 -13.52 -21.87
CA LEU A 6 1.84 -12.89 -21.50
C LEU A 6 0.81 -13.00 -22.64
N GLY A 7 1.21 -12.76 -23.88
CA GLY A 7 0.34 -12.94 -25.06
C GLY A 7 -0.16 -14.38 -25.18
N GLU A 8 0.74 -15.36 -25.03
CA GLU A 8 0.38 -16.79 -25.01
C GLU A 8 -0.65 -17.13 -23.94
N LEU A 9 -0.48 -16.61 -22.71
CA LEU A 9 -1.43 -16.84 -21.61
C LEU A 9 -2.80 -16.19 -21.85
N LEU A 10 -2.84 -15.07 -22.57
CA LEU A 10 -4.06 -14.33 -22.88
C LEU A 10 -4.70 -14.76 -24.21
N GLY A 11 -4.11 -15.72 -24.93
CA GLY A 11 -4.60 -16.17 -26.24
C GLY A 11 -4.49 -15.10 -27.34
N VAL A 12 -3.59 -14.13 -27.20
CA VAL A 12 -3.41 -13.02 -28.16
C VAL A 12 -1.95 -12.88 -28.57
N GLU A 13 -1.70 -12.30 -29.75
CA GLU A 13 -0.34 -11.96 -30.16
C GLU A 13 0.25 -10.85 -29.28
N ALA A 14 1.55 -10.93 -29.00
CA ALA A 14 2.25 -9.94 -28.17
C ALA A 14 2.11 -8.50 -28.69
N MET A 15 2.06 -8.31 -30.02
CA MET A 15 1.83 -6.99 -30.64
C MET A 15 0.47 -6.39 -30.29
N SER A 16 -0.55 -7.22 -30.06
CA SER A 16 -1.86 -6.74 -29.63
C SER A 16 -1.83 -6.11 -28.24
N LEU A 17 -0.99 -6.63 -27.35
CA LEU A 17 -0.85 -6.09 -25.98
C LEU A 17 -0.28 -4.68 -25.99
N TYR A 18 0.64 -4.36 -26.92
CA TYR A 18 1.25 -3.03 -27.01
C TYR A 18 0.27 -1.91 -27.38
N ARG A 19 -0.95 -2.25 -27.83
CA ARG A 19 -2.05 -1.28 -28.01
C ARG A 19 -2.64 -0.78 -26.70
N HIS A 20 -2.48 -1.56 -25.62
CA HIS A 20 -3.03 -1.24 -24.30
C HIS A 20 -1.95 -0.82 -23.30
N VAL A 21 -0.73 -1.34 -23.45
CA VAL A 21 0.38 -1.10 -22.52
C VAL A 21 1.65 -0.77 -23.31
N LYS A 22 2.44 0.22 -22.89
CA LYS A 22 3.62 0.64 -23.66
C LYS A 22 4.77 -0.36 -23.54
N ASN A 23 4.84 -1.07 -22.42
CA ASN A 23 5.92 -1.99 -22.09
C ASN A 23 5.50 -2.97 -20.97
N LYS A 24 6.42 -3.87 -20.59
CA LYS A 24 6.21 -4.82 -19.49
C LYS A 24 5.98 -4.13 -18.13
N GLN A 25 6.61 -2.98 -17.90
CA GLN A 25 6.44 -2.23 -16.66
C GLN A 25 5.01 -1.74 -16.50
N ASP A 26 4.39 -1.20 -17.55
CA ASP A 26 2.99 -0.78 -17.53
C ASP A 26 2.05 -1.92 -17.13
N VAL A 27 2.36 -3.17 -17.54
CA VAL A 27 1.62 -4.36 -17.10
C VAL A 27 1.78 -4.58 -15.60
N LEU A 28 3.02 -4.53 -15.09
CA LEU A 28 3.30 -4.77 -13.67
C LEU A 28 2.70 -3.68 -12.79
N ASP A 29 2.70 -2.43 -13.24
CA ASP A 29 2.05 -1.32 -12.57
C ASP A 29 0.52 -1.49 -12.53
N GLY A 30 -0.08 -1.93 -13.65
CA GLY A 30 -1.49 -2.29 -13.70
C GLY A 30 -1.85 -3.46 -12.77
N MET A 31 -1.01 -4.50 -12.73
CA MET A 31 -1.19 -5.63 -11.80
C MET A 31 -1.14 -5.18 -10.34
N ALA A 32 -0.16 -4.35 -9.98
CA ALA A 32 -0.08 -3.79 -8.63
C ALA A 32 -1.32 -2.97 -8.28
N SER A 33 -1.79 -2.13 -9.22
CA SER A 33 -3.00 -1.33 -9.04
C SER A 33 -4.24 -2.20 -8.80
N LEU A 34 -4.42 -3.28 -9.59
CA LEU A 34 -5.52 -4.22 -9.43
C LEU A 34 -5.45 -4.99 -8.10
N LEU A 35 -4.25 -5.43 -7.69
CA LEU A 35 -4.03 -6.12 -6.42
C LEU A 35 -4.38 -5.21 -5.24
N VAL A 36 -3.96 -3.94 -5.28
CA VAL A 36 -4.30 -2.93 -4.27
C VAL A 36 -5.80 -2.62 -4.25
N ALA A 37 -6.42 -2.48 -5.43
CA ALA A 37 -7.86 -2.24 -5.55
C ALA A 37 -8.72 -3.42 -5.05
N GLY A 38 -8.20 -4.65 -5.16
CA GLY A 38 -8.83 -5.86 -4.64
C GLY A 38 -8.78 -6.00 -3.12
N MET A 39 -8.04 -5.13 -2.42
CA MET A 39 -8.00 -5.15 -0.96
C MET A 39 -9.37 -4.75 -0.39
N GLN A 40 -10.06 -5.73 0.20
CA GLN A 40 -11.27 -5.48 0.95
C GLN A 40 -10.93 -5.14 2.41
N PRO A 41 -11.49 -4.06 2.98
CA PRO A 41 -11.31 -3.74 4.38
C PRO A 41 -12.05 -4.79 5.20
N ALA A 42 -11.46 -5.20 6.32
CA ALA A 42 -12.05 -6.21 7.19
C ALA A 42 -13.26 -5.66 7.97
N VAL A 43 -13.37 -4.33 8.08
CA VAL A 43 -14.47 -3.63 8.74
C VAL A 43 -15.02 -2.55 7.80
N ALA A 44 -16.34 -2.36 7.80
CA ALA A 44 -16.98 -1.28 7.05
C ALA A 44 -16.46 0.08 7.55
N ALA A 45 -16.10 0.97 6.64
CA ALA A 45 -15.52 2.28 6.99
C ALA A 45 -16.45 3.13 7.88
N SER A 46 -17.76 2.88 7.85
CA SER A 46 -18.75 3.57 8.67
C SER A 46 -18.72 3.19 10.16
N GLU A 47 -18.11 2.06 10.52
CA GLU A 47 -18.08 1.52 11.89
C GLU A 47 -16.69 1.54 12.51
N ALA A 48 -15.66 1.83 11.71
CA ALA A 48 -14.27 1.82 12.13
C ALA A 48 -13.75 3.24 12.42
N SER A 49 -12.88 3.35 13.43
CA SER A 49 -12.10 4.57 13.61
C SER A 49 -11.14 4.77 12.43
N TRP A 50 -10.73 6.01 12.18
CA TRP A 50 -9.79 6.29 11.08
C TRP A 50 -8.47 5.50 11.23
N GLN A 51 -8.00 5.32 12.48
CA GLN A 51 -6.80 4.52 12.78
C GLN A 51 -6.99 3.07 12.36
N GLN A 52 -8.15 2.47 12.68
CA GLN A 52 -8.45 1.09 12.32
C GLN A 52 -8.44 0.89 10.80
N VAL A 53 -9.00 1.83 10.04
CA VAL A 53 -9.00 1.79 8.57
C VAL A 53 -7.58 1.86 8.02
N VAL A 54 -6.77 2.82 8.49
CA VAL A 54 -5.37 2.99 8.03
C VAL A 54 -4.52 1.77 8.42
N PHE A 55 -4.69 1.23 9.62
CA PHE A 55 -3.92 0.07 10.09
C PHE A 55 -4.26 -1.19 9.32
N GLN A 56 -5.55 -1.45 9.09
CA GLN A 56 -5.99 -2.57 8.26
C GLN A 56 -5.41 -2.47 6.86
N PHE A 57 -5.43 -1.28 6.26
CA PHE A 57 -4.86 -1.06 4.95
C PHE A 57 -3.34 -1.28 4.94
N ALA A 58 -2.60 -0.72 5.89
CA ALA A 58 -1.15 -0.91 5.98
C ALA A 58 -0.76 -2.38 6.14
N ARG A 59 -1.47 -3.13 6.99
CA ARG A 59 -1.29 -4.59 7.16
C ARG A 59 -1.58 -5.35 5.86
N ALA A 60 -2.70 -5.06 5.22
CA ALA A 60 -3.08 -5.70 3.96
C ALA A 60 -2.04 -5.41 2.86
N TYR A 61 -1.57 -4.17 2.77
CA TYR A 61 -0.56 -3.76 1.81
C TYR A 61 0.79 -4.43 2.05
N ARG A 62 1.25 -4.54 3.31
CA ARG A 62 2.47 -5.29 3.68
C ARG A 62 2.37 -6.75 3.23
N ARG A 63 1.26 -7.43 3.54
CA ARG A 63 1.01 -8.83 3.11
C ARG A 63 1.02 -8.98 1.60
N LEU A 64 0.34 -8.08 0.89
CA LEU A 64 0.24 -8.11 -0.57
C LEU A 64 1.62 -8.03 -1.25
N ILE A 65 2.53 -7.23 -0.72
CA ILE A 65 3.92 -7.14 -1.21
C ILE A 65 4.67 -8.46 -0.99
N VAL A 66 4.50 -9.09 0.18
CA VAL A 66 5.13 -10.36 0.52
C VAL A 66 4.57 -11.53 -0.31
N GLU A 67 3.26 -11.52 -0.62
CA GLU A 67 2.59 -12.52 -1.44
C GLU A 67 2.93 -12.37 -2.95
N HIS A 68 3.20 -11.16 -3.40
CA HIS A 68 3.48 -10.85 -4.81
C HIS A 68 4.80 -10.09 -5.03
N PRO A 69 5.95 -10.62 -4.56
CA PRO A 69 7.22 -9.89 -4.54
C PRO A 69 7.67 -9.47 -5.94
N ALA A 70 7.46 -10.31 -6.96
CA ALA A 70 7.86 -10.01 -8.34
C ALA A 70 7.11 -8.81 -8.94
N VAL A 71 5.88 -8.53 -8.48
CA VAL A 71 5.09 -7.38 -8.93
C VAL A 71 5.61 -6.10 -8.27
N PHE A 72 5.74 -6.11 -6.95
CA PHE A 72 6.10 -4.92 -6.18
C PHE A 72 7.59 -4.57 -6.24
N MET A 73 8.49 -5.55 -6.37
CA MET A 73 9.92 -5.30 -6.58
C MET A 73 10.21 -4.65 -7.93
N ALA A 74 9.38 -4.93 -8.96
CA ALA A 74 9.50 -4.26 -10.24
C ALA A 74 9.10 -2.78 -10.17
N GLN A 75 8.45 -2.34 -9.08
CA GLN A 75 8.11 -0.95 -8.82
C GLN A 75 9.14 -0.25 -7.91
N ALA A 76 10.19 -0.95 -7.49
CA ALA A 76 11.21 -0.40 -6.60
C ALA A 76 11.84 0.87 -7.20
N GLY A 77 11.91 1.94 -6.40
CA GLY A 77 12.45 3.25 -6.83
C GLY A 77 11.46 4.17 -7.53
N ARG A 78 10.19 3.77 -7.70
CA ARG A 78 9.14 4.64 -8.23
C ARG A 78 8.27 5.19 -7.10
N ALA A 79 7.72 6.39 -7.32
CA ALA A 79 6.63 6.90 -6.50
C ALA A 79 5.57 5.79 -6.37
N LEU A 80 5.02 5.62 -5.15
CA LEU A 80 3.81 4.82 -4.97
C LEU A 80 2.84 5.24 -6.08
N VAL A 81 2.36 4.27 -6.86
CA VAL A 81 1.33 4.53 -7.86
C VAL A 81 0.07 4.91 -7.08
N LEU A 82 0.01 6.19 -6.73
CA LEU A 82 -1.17 6.93 -6.32
C LEU A 82 -1.99 7.12 -7.59
N ASP A 83 -2.48 6.03 -8.16
CA ASP A 83 -3.48 6.17 -9.19
C ASP A 83 -4.73 6.67 -8.48
N GLU A 84 -5.07 7.94 -8.71
CA GLU A 84 -6.26 8.57 -8.17
C GLU A 84 -7.54 7.79 -8.54
N ASN A 85 -7.50 6.91 -9.55
CA ASN A 85 -8.60 6.02 -9.86
C ASN A 85 -8.70 4.80 -8.92
N GLN A 86 -7.80 4.65 -7.94
CA GLN A 86 -7.88 3.58 -6.95
C GLN A 86 -8.93 3.90 -5.89
N THR A 87 -10.00 3.12 -5.90
CA THR A 87 -11.05 3.09 -4.86
C THR A 87 -10.49 3.02 -3.44
N ALA A 88 -9.34 2.36 -3.25
CA ALA A 88 -8.69 2.25 -1.95
C ALA A 88 -8.14 3.59 -1.44
N LEU A 89 -7.49 4.38 -2.30
CA LEU A 89 -7.01 5.72 -1.95
C LEU A 89 -8.19 6.62 -1.60
N HIS A 90 -9.21 6.69 -2.47
CA HIS A 90 -10.40 7.50 -2.21
C HIS A 90 -11.06 7.14 -0.89
N ARG A 91 -11.24 5.85 -0.59
CA ARG A 91 -11.82 5.41 0.69
C ARG A 91 -11.01 5.90 1.90
N ILE A 92 -9.68 5.84 1.84
CA ILE A 92 -8.82 6.30 2.95
C ILE A 92 -8.94 7.81 3.11
N ILE A 93 -8.89 8.56 2.01
CA ILE A 93 -9.03 10.02 2.03
C ILE A 93 -10.42 10.42 2.55
N ASP A 94 -11.49 9.77 2.11
CA ASP A 94 -12.86 10.03 2.57
C ASP A 94 -13.01 9.70 4.07
N THR A 95 -12.43 8.59 4.53
CA THR A 95 -12.43 8.22 5.96
C THR A 95 -11.69 9.26 6.81
N LEU A 96 -10.51 9.70 6.37
CA LEU A 96 -9.69 10.66 7.10
C LEU A 96 -10.33 12.05 7.12
N THR A 97 -10.89 12.49 5.98
CA THR A 97 -11.61 13.76 5.91
C THR A 97 -12.88 13.76 6.76
N ALA A 98 -13.63 12.64 6.81
CA ALA A 98 -14.76 12.46 7.72
C ALA A 98 -14.33 12.49 9.22
N ALA A 99 -13.09 12.09 9.52
CA ALA A 99 -12.49 12.22 10.84
C ALA A 99 -11.93 13.62 11.16
N GLY A 100 -12.09 14.58 10.25
CA GLY A 100 -11.69 15.99 10.43
C GLY A 100 -10.26 16.31 10.02
N PHE A 101 -9.58 15.45 9.26
CA PHE A 101 -8.31 15.79 8.63
C PHE A 101 -8.52 16.63 7.37
N SER A 102 -7.59 17.52 7.06
CA SER A 102 -7.56 18.16 5.73
C SER A 102 -7.21 17.11 4.66
N ARG A 103 -7.57 17.37 3.40
CA ARG A 103 -7.19 16.49 2.28
C ARG A 103 -5.67 16.33 2.17
N GLY A 104 -4.90 17.38 2.46
CA GLY A 104 -3.44 17.34 2.47
C GLY A 104 -2.92 16.38 3.55
N ASP A 105 -3.39 16.54 4.79
CA ASP A 105 -3.00 15.65 5.90
C ASP A 105 -3.42 14.19 5.62
N ALA A 106 -4.58 13.99 4.99
CA ALA A 106 -5.04 12.66 4.61
C ALA A 106 -4.10 11.98 3.58
N MET A 107 -3.58 12.74 2.62
CA MET A 107 -2.56 12.25 1.67
C MET A 107 -1.24 11.94 2.36
N ASP A 108 -0.82 12.77 3.31
CA ASP A 108 0.40 12.56 4.09
C ASP A 108 0.30 11.28 4.93
N ILE A 109 -0.85 11.03 5.58
CA ILE A 109 -1.13 9.80 6.33
C ILE A 109 -1.07 8.58 5.41
N TYR A 110 -1.71 8.65 4.24
CA TYR A 110 -1.68 7.57 3.25
C TYR A 110 -0.25 7.25 2.80
N LEU A 111 0.52 8.28 2.43
CA LEU A 111 1.89 8.13 1.94
C LEU A 111 2.81 7.58 3.02
N ALA A 112 2.69 8.08 4.26
CA ALA A 112 3.45 7.59 5.40
C ALA A 112 3.14 6.13 5.70
N GLY A 113 1.86 5.76 5.79
CA GLY A 113 1.43 4.39 6.09
C GLY A 113 1.87 3.38 5.02
N THR A 114 1.71 3.71 3.74
CA THR A 114 2.13 2.83 2.64
C THR A 114 3.64 2.71 2.51
N SER A 115 4.38 3.80 2.71
CA SER A 115 5.86 3.77 2.70
C SER A 115 6.39 2.95 3.87
N TYR A 116 5.80 3.12 5.05
CA TYR A 116 6.12 2.35 6.24
C TYR A 116 5.87 0.85 6.05
N ALA A 117 4.66 0.47 5.59
CA ALA A 117 4.31 -0.92 5.27
C ALA A 117 5.21 -1.54 4.20
N ARG A 118 5.55 -0.79 3.14
CA ARG A 118 6.49 -1.23 2.11
C ARG A 118 7.89 -1.48 2.69
N GLY A 119 8.38 -0.61 3.57
CA GLY A 119 9.67 -0.79 4.22
C GLY A 119 9.74 -2.11 5.00
N PHE A 120 8.72 -2.38 5.81
CA PHE A 120 8.62 -3.65 6.53
C PHE A 120 8.47 -4.87 5.61
N ALA A 121 7.70 -4.76 4.53
CA ALA A 121 7.57 -5.85 3.57
C ALA A 121 8.91 -6.19 2.88
N LEU A 122 9.72 -5.18 2.56
CA LEU A 122 11.07 -5.40 2.02
C LEU A 122 11.98 -6.08 3.04
N THR A 123 11.87 -5.72 4.32
CA THR A 123 12.55 -6.40 5.43
C THR A 123 12.10 -7.86 5.52
N ASP A 124 10.81 -8.16 5.46
CA ASP A 124 10.28 -9.54 5.49
C ASP A 124 10.80 -10.37 4.31
N LEU A 125 10.79 -9.79 3.11
CA LEU A 125 11.30 -10.43 1.90
C LEU A 125 12.80 -10.70 1.96
N ALA A 126 13.57 -9.80 2.58
CA ALA A 126 15.00 -10.02 2.80
C ALA A 126 15.24 -11.18 3.76
N HIS A 127 14.51 -11.23 4.88
CA HIS A 127 14.57 -12.34 5.84
C HIS A 127 14.22 -13.69 5.24
N ALA A 128 13.20 -13.74 4.38
CA ALA A 128 12.83 -14.98 3.71
C ALA A 128 13.94 -15.52 2.79
N GLN A 129 14.84 -14.65 2.31
CA GLN A 129 15.95 -15.01 1.42
C GLN A 129 17.26 -15.30 2.16
N THR A 130 17.54 -14.59 3.26
CA THR A 130 18.73 -14.78 4.07
C THR A 130 18.40 -15.75 5.20
N ALA A 131 18.89 -16.99 5.16
CA ALA A 131 18.70 -18.00 6.21
C ALA A 131 19.24 -17.60 7.62
N THR A 132 19.69 -16.36 7.77
CA THR A 132 20.08 -15.73 9.03
C THR A 132 18.96 -14.77 9.44
N PRO A 133 18.17 -15.08 10.49
CA PRO A 133 17.24 -14.11 11.07
C PRO A 133 18.01 -12.84 11.48
N LEU A 134 17.41 -11.65 11.38
CA LEU A 134 17.88 -10.55 12.23
C LEU A 134 17.72 -11.03 13.67
N ASP A 135 18.84 -11.27 14.36
CA ASP A 135 18.91 -11.82 15.71
C ASP A 135 17.76 -11.33 16.61
N GLY A 136 16.72 -12.15 16.78
CA GLY A 136 15.65 -11.94 17.77
C GLY A 136 14.70 -10.75 17.58
N PHE A 137 14.69 -10.07 16.42
CA PHE A 137 13.76 -8.95 16.20
C PHE A 137 12.39 -9.43 15.73
N ASP A 138 11.38 -9.23 16.58
CA ASP A 138 9.97 -9.40 16.24
C ASP A 138 9.51 -8.25 15.32
N THR A 139 9.58 -8.49 14.01
CA THR A 139 9.22 -7.50 12.97
C THR A 139 7.74 -7.14 13.01
N ASP A 140 6.87 -8.07 13.38
CA ASP A 140 5.44 -7.82 13.50
C ASP A 140 5.12 -6.91 14.67
N ARG A 141 5.70 -7.16 15.85
CA ARG A 141 5.57 -6.25 16.99
C ARG A 141 6.16 -4.86 16.68
N ALA A 142 7.29 -4.80 15.96
CA ALA A 142 7.89 -3.53 15.57
C ALA A 142 6.99 -2.75 14.59
N PHE A 143 6.37 -3.45 13.63
CA PHE A 143 5.43 -2.90 12.68
C PHE A 143 4.19 -2.32 13.36
N GLU A 144 3.56 -3.09 14.25
CA GLU A 144 2.35 -2.65 14.96
C GLU A 144 2.63 -1.44 15.87
N ARG A 145 3.74 -1.45 16.62
CA ARG A 145 4.12 -0.30 17.45
C ARG A 145 4.37 0.97 16.63
N GLY A 146 4.98 0.85 15.45
CA GLY A 146 5.20 2.03 14.61
C GLY A 146 3.92 2.56 13.99
N LEU A 147 2.94 1.71 13.67
CA LEU A 147 1.60 2.17 13.29
C LEU A 147 0.93 2.98 14.40
N ASP A 148 0.99 2.51 15.65
CA ASP A 148 0.47 3.24 16.82
C ASP A 148 1.13 4.61 16.97
N VAL A 149 2.46 4.66 16.86
CA VAL A 149 3.23 5.92 16.97
C VAL A 149 2.91 6.88 15.83
N LEU A 150 2.81 6.39 14.59
CA LEU A 150 2.41 7.21 13.43
C LEU A 150 1.02 7.79 13.64
N ALA A 151 0.05 6.98 14.06
CA ALA A 151 -1.31 7.45 14.29
C ALA A 151 -1.37 8.51 15.41
N ALA A 152 -0.69 8.28 16.53
CA ALA A 152 -0.61 9.24 17.62
C ALA A 152 0.00 10.58 17.17
N GLY A 153 1.04 10.54 16.33
CA GLY A 153 1.67 11.74 15.77
C GLY A 153 0.71 12.56 14.90
N PHE A 154 -0.01 11.90 13.98
CA PHE A 154 -0.99 12.59 13.13
C PHE A 154 -2.18 13.12 13.92
N GLU A 155 -2.64 12.39 14.94
CA GLU A 155 -3.69 12.84 15.85
C GLU A 155 -3.28 14.12 16.60
N GLN A 156 -2.05 14.17 17.10
CA GLN A 156 -1.52 15.35 17.79
C GLN A 156 -1.41 16.56 16.84
N VAL A 157 -0.95 16.36 15.61
CA VAL A 157 -0.90 17.43 14.58
C VAL A 157 -2.31 17.95 14.28
N ARG A 158 -3.30 17.06 14.16
CA ARG A 158 -4.71 17.42 13.95
C ARG A 158 -5.24 18.33 15.06
N MET A 159 -5.04 17.91 16.31
CA MET A 159 -5.46 18.66 17.51
C MET A 159 -4.77 20.03 17.63
N SER A 160 -3.49 20.11 17.26
CA SER A 160 -2.72 21.36 17.37
C SER A 160 -3.14 22.41 16.33
N ARG A 161 -3.71 21.99 15.19
CA ARG A 161 -4.25 22.88 14.14
C ARG A 161 -5.71 23.29 14.36
N HIS A 162 -6.45 22.56 15.20
CA HIS A 162 -7.83 22.87 15.60
C HIS A 162 -7.92 22.92 17.13
N PRO A 163 -7.39 23.98 17.79
CA PRO A 163 -7.59 24.14 19.22
C PRO A 163 -9.09 24.22 19.50
N VAL A 164 -9.56 23.35 20.40
CA VAL A 164 -10.94 23.38 20.91
C VAL A 164 -11.12 24.73 21.60
N GLU A 165 -11.96 25.60 21.03
CA GLU A 165 -12.47 26.80 21.72
C GLU A 165 -13.43 26.43 22.86
#